data_AF-A0A4Y7KG00-F1
#
_entry.id   AF-A0A4Y7KG00-F1
#
_cell.length_a   1.000
_cell.length_b   1.000
_cell.length_c   1.000
_cell.angle_alpha   90.00
_cell.angle_beta   90.00
_cell.angle_gamma   90.00
#
_symmetry.space_group_name_H-M   'P 1'
#
loop_
_entity.id
_entity.type
_entity.pdbx_description
1 polymer ?
#
loop_
_entity_poly.entity_id
_entity_poly.type
_entity_poly.pdbx_seq_one_letter_code
_entity_poly.pdbx_strand_id
1 'polypeptide(L)'
;MEAVGSCLTNKYSEGLHGKRYYGGNEYIDELETLCQQRALAAFHLDPKKWGVNFQPLSGSPANFEVYTALLNPHDRIMGLDLPHGGHLSHGFMTPKRRVSGTSIYFESMPYRFDESTGLIDYDMLEKTATLFRPKLIIVGASAYPRDFDYPRMRKIAGSVGAFLMMDMAHISGLVAASVLADPFEYCDVVTTTTHKEHELFLVQICKLVKSVVVLMKLHIGCDVCLKEGVLQMDLEEHRRFVLYLEAVQQICTRILRNPLFDSDSPTPVVAFLSVTSKVAASASATRIFDIPFYFSSNEWHLLLETLAILSMILGNLIAITQTSMKRMLAYSSIGQIGYVIIGIIVGDSNDGYASMITYMLFYISMNLGTFACIVSFGLRTGTDNIRDYAGLYTKDPFLALFLALCLLYLGGIPPLAGFFGKLHLLWCGWQAGLHFLVSIGLLTSVVSIYYYLKIIKLLMTGRNQEITPHVRNYRRSPFRSNNSIELSMIVCVIASTIPGISMNPIIAIAQDTLFSF
;
A
#
# COMPACT_ATOMS: atom_id res chain seq x y z
N MET A 1 -23.34 -10.42 -8.12
CA MET A 1 -22.03 -11.09 -8.04
C MET A 1 -20.99 -10.37 -8.89
N GLU A 2 -21.25 -10.07 -10.15
CA GLU A 2 -20.29 -9.60 -11.17
C GLU A 2 -19.34 -8.42 -10.84
N ALA A 3 -19.64 -7.54 -9.87
CA ALA A 3 -18.78 -6.39 -9.53
C ALA A 3 -17.85 -6.60 -8.32
N VAL A 4 -18.19 -7.48 -7.37
CA VAL A 4 -17.43 -7.69 -6.11
C VAL A 4 -17.76 -9.00 -5.37
N GLY A 5 -18.67 -9.83 -5.90
CA GLY A 5 -19.18 -11.02 -5.24
C GLY A 5 -18.90 -12.29 -6.02
N SER A 6 -18.40 -13.33 -5.35
CA SER A 6 -18.30 -14.68 -5.91
C SER A 6 -19.56 -15.50 -5.60
N CYS A 7 -19.67 -16.70 -6.15
CA CYS A 7 -20.67 -17.69 -5.70
C CYS A 7 -20.61 -17.90 -4.17
N LEU A 8 -19.44 -17.71 -3.55
CA LEU A 8 -19.21 -17.78 -2.10
C LEU A 8 -19.70 -16.54 -1.33
N THR A 9 -20.13 -15.47 -2.02
CA THR A 9 -20.80 -14.32 -1.38
C THR A 9 -22.32 -14.49 -1.36
N ASN A 10 -22.86 -15.37 -2.21
CA ASN A 10 -24.23 -15.87 -2.09
C ASN A 10 -24.30 -17.02 -1.07
N LYS A 11 -23.50 -16.90 0.00
CA LYS A 11 -23.33 -17.88 1.08
C LYS A 11 -24.52 -17.81 2.00
N TYR A 12 -25.27 -18.90 2.08
CA TYR A 12 -26.25 -19.15 3.13
C TYR A 12 -25.79 -20.38 3.92
N SER A 13 -24.62 -20.28 4.54
CA SER A 13 -23.90 -21.40 5.20
C SER A 13 -23.68 -21.09 6.69
N GLU A 14 -24.79 -21.00 7.43
CA GLU A 14 -24.76 -20.82 8.88
C GLU A 14 -24.18 -22.04 9.59
N GLY A 15 -23.33 -21.82 10.60
CA GLY A 15 -22.61 -22.87 11.33
C GLY A 15 -21.14 -22.99 10.91
N LEU A 16 -20.43 -23.94 11.52
CA LEU A 16 -19.02 -24.21 11.22
C LEU A 16 -18.90 -25.30 10.13
N HIS A 17 -17.72 -25.41 9.52
CA HIS A 17 -17.38 -26.52 8.63
C HIS A 17 -17.82 -27.88 9.20
N GLY A 18 -18.53 -28.68 8.39
CA GLY A 18 -19.06 -29.99 8.79
C GLY A 18 -20.24 -29.95 9.77
N LYS A 19 -20.68 -28.75 10.20
CA LYS A 19 -21.76 -28.51 11.17
C LYS A 19 -22.68 -27.38 10.71
N ARG A 20 -23.07 -27.41 9.43
CA ARG A 20 -23.92 -26.37 8.84
C ARG A 20 -25.39 -26.61 9.15
N TYR A 21 -26.13 -25.53 9.33
CA TYR A 21 -27.59 -25.57 9.44
C TYR A 21 -28.27 -25.87 8.09
N TYR A 22 -27.69 -25.36 7.00
CA TYR A 22 -28.18 -25.59 5.63
C TYR A 22 -27.30 -26.63 4.91
N GLY A 23 -27.92 -27.52 4.14
CA GLY A 23 -27.22 -28.51 3.30
C GLY A 23 -26.65 -27.92 2.00
N GLY A 24 -25.91 -28.73 1.22
CA GLY A 24 -25.37 -28.33 -0.09
C GLY A 24 -24.11 -27.45 -0.02
N ASN A 25 -23.39 -27.48 1.11
CA ASN A 25 -22.22 -26.66 1.39
C ASN A 25 -20.91 -27.44 1.26
N GLU A 26 -20.90 -28.62 0.62
CA GLU A 26 -19.77 -29.54 0.59
C GLU A 26 -18.52 -28.87 -0.02
N TYR A 27 -18.68 -28.21 -1.17
CA TYR A 27 -17.58 -27.48 -1.82
C TYR A 27 -17.16 -26.23 -1.04
N ILE A 28 -18.08 -25.61 -0.28
CA ILE A 28 -17.75 -24.48 0.60
C ILE A 28 -16.89 -24.98 1.75
N ASP A 29 -17.26 -26.12 2.33
CA ASP A 29 -16.57 -26.76 3.42
C ASP A 29 -15.18 -27.26 3.00
N GLU A 30 -15.02 -27.79 1.79
CA GLU A 30 -13.70 -28.11 1.19
C GLU A 30 -12.82 -26.86 1.05
N LEU A 31 -13.38 -25.76 0.54
CA LEU A 31 -12.65 -24.49 0.37
C LEU A 31 -12.25 -23.88 1.71
N GLU A 32 -13.15 -23.87 2.70
CA GLU A 32 -12.85 -23.39 4.04
C GLU A 32 -11.76 -24.24 4.69
N THR A 33 -11.84 -25.57 4.56
CA THR A 33 -10.79 -26.50 5.06
C THR A 33 -9.44 -26.20 4.44
N LEU A 34 -9.40 -26.03 3.11
CA LEU A 34 -8.17 -25.67 2.40
C LEU A 34 -7.60 -24.34 2.90
N CYS A 35 -8.46 -23.35 3.16
CA CYS A 35 -8.03 -22.06 3.68
C CYS A 35 -7.52 -22.17 5.12
N GLN A 36 -8.17 -22.96 5.98
CA GLN A 36 -7.72 -23.24 7.34
C GLN A 36 -6.32 -23.87 7.33
N GLN A 37 -6.13 -24.91 6.51
CA GLN A 37 -4.84 -25.59 6.36
C GLN A 37 -3.74 -24.64 5.87
N ARG A 38 -4.04 -23.81 4.86
CA ARG A 38 -3.10 -22.82 4.34
C ARG A 38 -2.77 -21.74 5.36
N ALA A 39 -3.74 -21.28 6.15
CA ALA A 39 -3.48 -20.30 7.19
C ALA A 39 -2.57 -20.87 8.29
N LEU A 40 -2.84 -22.08 8.75
CA LEU A 40 -1.97 -22.77 9.71
C LEU A 40 -0.56 -22.95 9.16
N ALA A 41 -0.42 -23.36 7.89
CA ALA A 41 0.87 -23.53 7.24
C ALA A 41 1.61 -22.19 7.08
N ALA A 42 0.92 -21.12 6.65
CA ALA A 42 1.51 -19.80 6.41
C ALA A 42 2.07 -19.14 7.67
N PHE A 43 1.47 -19.42 8.83
CA PHE A 43 1.91 -18.90 10.12
C PHE A 43 2.66 -19.95 10.96
N HIS A 44 3.02 -21.10 10.37
CA HIS A 44 3.76 -22.19 11.04
C HIS A 44 3.12 -22.71 12.33
N LEU A 45 1.78 -22.80 12.37
CA LEU A 45 1.03 -23.12 13.58
C LEU A 45 0.67 -24.60 13.69
N ASP A 46 0.70 -25.10 14.93
CA ASP A 46 0.25 -26.44 15.27
C ASP A 46 -1.29 -26.51 15.29
N PRO A 47 -1.94 -27.32 14.42
CA PRO A 47 -3.39 -27.48 14.38
C PRO A 47 -3.99 -27.99 15.70
N LYS A 48 -3.19 -28.62 16.57
CA LYS A 48 -3.66 -29.08 17.89
C LYS A 48 -3.80 -27.94 18.90
N LYS A 49 -3.04 -26.85 18.71
CA LYS A 49 -3.06 -25.67 19.59
C LYS A 49 -3.95 -24.57 19.01
N TRP A 50 -3.93 -24.42 17.69
CA TRP A 50 -4.61 -23.35 16.97
C TRP A 50 -5.66 -23.94 16.02
N GLY A 51 -6.92 -23.55 16.19
CA GLY A 51 -7.96 -23.74 15.16
C GLY A 51 -8.05 -22.49 14.29
N VAL A 52 -8.64 -22.58 13.10
CA VAL A 52 -8.90 -21.44 12.19
C VAL A 52 -10.39 -21.37 11.89
N ASN A 53 -11.00 -20.20 12.06
CA ASN A 53 -12.34 -19.85 11.62
C ASN A 53 -12.20 -18.88 10.46
N PHE A 54 -12.72 -19.27 9.30
CA PHE A 54 -12.60 -18.51 8.08
C PHE A 54 -13.95 -17.84 7.80
N GLN A 55 -14.01 -16.50 7.83
CA GLN A 55 -15.24 -15.78 7.50
C GLN A 55 -14.97 -14.59 6.55
N PRO A 56 -15.89 -14.30 5.61
CA PRO A 56 -15.74 -13.19 4.68
C PRO A 56 -16.11 -11.83 5.31
N LEU A 57 -15.46 -11.50 6.42
CA LEU A 57 -15.64 -10.24 7.12
C LEU A 57 -14.56 -9.23 6.74
N SER A 58 -14.89 -7.94 6.83
CA SER A 58 -13.85 -6.90 6.87
C SER A 58 -13.23 -6.83 8.26
N GLY A 59 -12.06 -6.19 8.40
CA GLY A 59 -11.31 -6.20 9.66
C GLY A 59 -12.08 -5.69 10.88
N SER A 60 -12.90 -4.63 10.74
CA SER A 60 -13.68 -4.11 11.88
C SER A 60 -14.81 -5.05 12.34
N PRO A 61 -15.67 -5.60 11.45
CA PRO A 61 -16.63 -6.65 11.82
C PRO A 61 -16.00 -7.91 12.41
N ALA A 62 -14.85 -8.34 11.90
CA ALA A 62 -14.13 -9.49 12.44
C ALA A 62 -13.65 -9.29 13.87
N ASN A 63 -13.06 -8.12 14.15
CA ASN A 63 -12.69 -7.76 15.51
C ASN A 63 -13.93 -7.72 16.41
N PHE A 64 -15.04 -7.17 15.91
CA PHE A 64 -16.29 -7.11 16.66
C PHE A 64 -16.86 -8.50 16.96
N GLU A 65 -16.79 -9.45 16.03
CA GLU A 65 -17.19 -10.85 16.23
C GLU A 65 -16.38 -11.50 17.37
N VAL A 66 -15.05 -11.31 17.39
CA VAL A 66 -14.20 -11.77 18.49
C VAL A 66 -14.66 -11.19 19.82
N TYR A 67 -14.91 -9.87 19.86
CA TYR A 67 -15.35 -9.22 21.09
C TYR A 67 -16.66 -9.82 21.58
N THR A 68 -17.67 -9.95 20.72
CA THR A 68 -18.96 -10.53 21.11
C THR A 68 -18.89 -12.02 21.43
N ALA A 69 -17.86 -12.73 20.97
CA ALA A 69 -17.63 -14.13 21.28
C ALA A 69 -16.88 -14.36 22.60
N LEU A 70 -16.23 -13.34 23.16
CA LEU A 70 -15.45 -13.42 24.39
C LEU A 70 -16.02 -12.57 25.54
N LEU A 71 -16.75 -11.52 25.20
CA LEU A 71 -17.16 -10.46 26.11
C LEU A 71 -18.68 -10.29 26.12
N ASN A 72 -19.21 -9.87 27.26
CA ASN A 72 -20.59 -9.40 27.39
C ASN A 72 -20.68 -7.90 27.07
N PRO A 73 -21.86 -7.39 26.69
CA PRO A 73 -22.08 -5.94 26.60
C PRO A 73 -21.62 -5.21 27.87
N HIS A 74 -21.01 -4.05 27.71
CA HIS A 74 -20.38 -3.23 28.76
C HIS A 74 -19.14 -3.81 29.44
N ASP A 75 -18.65 -4.99 29.04
CA ASP A 75 -17.32 -5.42 29.47
C ASP A 75 -16.24 -4.43 29.01
N ARG A 76 -15.17 -4.39 29.79
CA ARG A 76 -14.09 -3.40 29.65
C ARG A 76 -13.02 -3.88 28.70
N ILE A 77 -12.59 -3.02 27.78
CA ILE A 77 -11.53 -3.31 26.81
C ILE A 77 -10.46 -2.23 26.80
N MET A 78 -9.23 -2.59 26.43
CA MET A 78 -8.16 -1.62 26.20
C MET A 78 -7.49 -1.87 24.85
N GLY A 79 -7.19 -0.79 24.13
CA GLY A 79 -6.50 -0.81 22.85
C GLY A 79 -5.64 0.44 22.68
N LEU A 80 -4.74 0.45 21.68
CA LEU A 80 -3.91 1.61 21.40
C LEU A 80 -4.78 2.79 20.94
N ASP A 81 -4.50 3.98 21.47
CA ASP A 81 -5.25 5.20 21.12
C ASP A 81 -5.11 5.54 19.63
N LEU A 82 -6.18 6.03 18.99
CA LEU A 82 -6.19 6.31 17.55
C LEU A 82 -5.14 7.37 17.15
N PRO A 83 -4.98 8.51 17.86
CA PRO A 83 -3.93 9.48 17.55
C PRO A 83 -2.51 8.93 17.76
N HIS A 84 -2.37 7.86 18.54
CA HIS A 84 -1.12 7.17 18.80
C HIS A 84 -0.90 5.96 17.86
N GLY A 85 -1.67 5.87 16.78
CA GLY A 85 -1.51 4.85 15.74
C GLY A 85 -2.44 3.64 15.87
N GLY A 86 -3.36 3.63 16.85
CA GLY A 86 -4.35 2.57 17.04
C GLY A 86 -5.36 2.43 15.89
N HIS A 87 -6.34 1.55 16.05
CA HIS A 87 -7.41 1.36 15.07
C HIS A 87 -8.78 1.75 15.64
N LEU A 88 -9.66 2.29 14.79
CA LEU A 88 -11.00 2.74 15.19
C LEU A 88 -11.79 1.64 15.92
N SER A 89 -11.67 0.39 15.47
CA SER A 89 -12.38 -0.76 16.07
C SER A 89 -11.80 -1.23 17.40
N HIS A 90 -10.70 -0.65 17.89
CA HIS A 90 -10.12 -0.97 19.21
C HIS A 90 -10.79 -0.20 20.35
N GLY A 91 -12.02 0.26 20.12
CA GLY A 91 -12.81 0.99 21.12
C GLY A 91 -12.59 2.49 21.10
N PHE A 92 -12.19 3.07 19.95
CA PHE A 92 -11.98 4.52 19.85
C PHE A 92 -13.27 5.30 20.09
N MET A 93 -13.18 6.31 20.94
CA MET A 93 -14.22 7.30 21.20
C MET A 93 -13.59 8.66 21.48
N THR A 94 -14.37 9.70 21.26
CA THR A 94 -14.05 11.08 21.66
C THR A 94 -14.85 11.45 22.90
N PRO A 95 -14.47 12.50 23.66
CA PRO A 95 -15.24 12.94 24.82
C PRO A 95 -16.71 13.27 24.53
N LYS A 96 -17.04 13.57 23.26
CA LYS A 96 -18.38 13.95 22.82
C LYS A 96 -19.13 12.82 22.11
N ARG A 97 -18.45 11.76 21.67
CA ARG A 97 -19.04 10.75 20.78
C ARG A 97 -18.29 9.42 20.81
N ARG A 98 -19.05 8.33 20.95
CA ARG A 98 -18.62 6.95 20.65
C ARG A 98 -18.59 6.76 19.12
N VAL A 99 -17.41 6.50 18.56
CA VAL A 99 -17.16 6.55 17.10
C VAL A 99 -17.26 5.18 16.45
N SER A 100 -16.84 4.12 17.16
CA SER A 100 -16.86 2.74 16.67
C SER A 100 -18.01 1.94 17.27
N GLY A 101 -18.50 0.92 16.55
CA GLY A 101 -19.46 -0.06 17.10
C GLY A 101 -18.93 -0.69 18.39
N THR A 102 -17.62 -1.00 18.44
CA THR A 102 -16.93 -1.44 19.64
C THR A 102 -17.12 -0.48 20.81
N SER A 103 -16.85 0.82 20.61
CA SER A 103 -17.02 1.83 21.66
C SER A 103 -18.48 2.07 22.04
N ILE A 104 -19.45 1.66 21.22
CA ILE A 104 -20.89 1.74 21.57
C ILE A 104 -21.27 0.58 22.50
N TYR A 105 -20.76 -0.63 22.23
CA TYR A 105 -21.13 -1.85 22.96
C TYR A 105 -20.29 -2.12 24.22
N PHE A 106 -19.03 -1.71 24.24
CA PHE A 106 -18.07 -2.00 25.30
C PHE A 106 -17.56 -0.72 25.95
N GLU A 107 -17.09 -0.82 27.19
CA GLU A 107 -16.42 0.28 27.87
C GLU A 107 -14.93 0.25 27.54
N SER A 108 -14.40 1.30 26.93
CA SER A 108 -13.03 1.33 26.43
C SER A 108 -12.17 2.33 27.20
N MET A 109 -10.93 1.95 27.50
CA MET A 109 -9.88 2.86 27.96
C MET A 109 -8.65 2.67 27.06
N PRO A 110 -8.22 3.71 26.32
CA PRO A 110 -7.06 3.57 25.45
C PRO A 110 -5.76 3.56 26.26
N TYR A 111 -4.77 2.82 25.78
CA TYR A 111 -3.37 2.99 26.19
C TYR A 111 -2.58 3.72 25.10
N ARG A 112 -1.39 4.23 25.45
CA ARG A 112 -0.60 5.13 24.61
C ARG A 112 0.87 4.72 24.58
N PHE A 113 1.62 5.32 23.65
CA PHE A 113 3.08 5.30 23.66
C PHE A 113 3.64 6.52 24.41
N ASP A 114 4.86 6.40 24.90
CA ASP A 114 5.65 7.50 25.43
C ASP A 114 6.15 8.36 24.25
N GLU A 115 5.67 9.61 24.17
CA GLU A 115 5.96 10.53 23.07
C GLU A 115 7.46 10.87 22.93
N SER A 116 8.25 10.71 24.00
CA SER A 116 9.68 10.95 23.95
C SER A 116 10.47 9.82 23.28
N THR A 117 10.01 8.58 23.43
CA THR A 117 10.68 7.38 22.89
C THR A 117 9.99 6.82 21.63
N GLY A 118 8.70 7.11 21.45
CA GLY A 118 7.86 6.50 20.42
C GLY A 118 7.55 5.02 20.69
N LEU A 119 7.81 4.52 21.90
CA LEU A 119 7.55 3.14 22.33
C LEU A 119 6.31 3.07 23.22
N ILE A 120 5.54 1.99 23.13
CA ILE A 120 4.38 1.79 24.02
C ILE A 120 4.81 1.92 25.47
N ASP A 121 4.08 2.73 26.25
CA ASP A 121 4.35 2.90 27.67
C ASP A 121 3.74 1.72 28.44
N TYR A 122 4.48 0.62 28.47
CA TYR A 122 4.05 -0.62 29.12
C TYR A 122 3.85 -0.47 30.63
N ASP A 123 4.58 0.44 31.27
CA ASP A 123 4.46 0.67 32.72
C ASP A 123 3.18 1.44 33.05
N MET A 124 2.82 2.44 32.23
CA MET A 124 1.53 3.12 32.35
C MET A 124 0.38 2.21 31.94
N LEU A 125 0.55 1.37 30.92
CA LEU A 125 -0.41 0.33 30.55
C LEU A 125 -0.65 -0.63 31.72
N GLU A 126 0.38 -1.12 32.40
CA GLU A 126 0.23 -2.02 33.56
C GLU A 126 -0.55 -1.37 34.71
N LYS A 127 -0.22 -0.11 35.03
CA LYS A 127 -0.92 0.68 36.08
C LYS A 127 -2.39 0.89 35.72
N THR A 128 -2.66 1.35 34.50
CA THR A 128 -4.02 1.64 34.04
C THR A 128 -4.85 0.38 33.87
N ALA A 129 -4.28 -0.73 33.38
CA ALA A 129 -4.96 -2.02 33.32
C ALA A 129 -5.36 -2.51 34.72
N THR A 130 -4.50 -2.32 35.73
CA THR A 130 -4.81 -2.72 37.12
C THR A 130 -5.99 -1.93 37.70
N LEU A 131 -6.08 -0.64 37.37
CA LEU A 131 -7.17 0.25 37.80
C LEU A 131 -8.46 0.00 37.02
N PHE A 132 -8.35 -0.12 35.71
CA PHE A 132 -9.49 -0.24 34.80
C PHE A 132 -10.06 -1.66 34.77
N ARG A 133 -9.25 -2.68 35.04
CA ARG A 133 -9.63 -4.11 35.03
C ARG A 133 -10.33 -4.52 33.72
N PRO A 134 -9.66 -4.40 32.56
CA PRO A 134 -10.23 -4.87 31.31
C PRO A 134 -10.43 -6.39 31.31
N LYS A 135 -11.39 -6.85 30.53
CA LYS A 135 -11.58 -8.26 30.17
C LYS A 135 -10.82 -8.64 28.90
N LEU A 136 -10.45 -7.67 28.08
CA LEU A 136 -9.68 -7.84 26.86
C LEU A 136 -8.67 -6.71 26.69
N ILE A 137 -7.42 -7.06 26.42
CA ILE A 137 -6.38 -6.14 25.96
C ILE A 137 -6.08 -6.47 24.50
N ILE A 138 -6.17 -5.47 23.63
CA ILE A 138 -5.97 -5.58 22.20
C ILE A 138 -4.56 -5.07 21.87
N VAL A 139 -3.74 -5.94 21.30
CA VAL A 139 -2.46 -5.63 20.67
C VAL A 139 -2.73 -5.42 19.18
N GLY A 140 -2.17 -4.37 18.58
CA GLY A 140 -2.39 -4.08 17.17
C GLY A 140 -2.60 -2.60 16.91
N ALA A 141 -2.30 -2.18 15.69
CA ALA A 141 -2.29 -0.78 15.32
C ALA A 141 -2.49 -0.62 13.81
N SER A 142 -2.97 0.55 13.41
CA SER A 142 -3.05 0.94 11.99
C SER A 142 -1.78 1.62 11.51
N ALA A 143 -1.18 2.43 12.39
CA ALA A 143 -0.08 3.33 12.05
C ALA A 143 0.96 3.40 13.19
N TYR A 144 1.33 2.23 13.73
CA TYR A 144 2.44 2.09 14.66
C TYR A 144 3.57 1.29 14.01
N PRO A 145 4.74 1.89 13.74
CA PRO A 145 5.79 1.27 12.93
C PRO A 145 6.75 0.37 13.71
N ARG A 146 6.60 0.26 15.03
CA ARG A 146 7.46 -0.56 15.89
C ARG A 146 6.76 -1.88 16.22
N ASP A 147 7.57 -2.88 16.56
CA ASP A 147 7.05 -4.16 17.02
C ASP A 147 6.56 -4.07 18.48
N PHE A 148 5.75 -5.04 18.89
CA PHE A 148 5.19 -5.13 20.24
C PHE A 148 6.01 -6.07 21.12
N ASP A 149 6.10 -5.75 22.42
CA ASP A 149 6.67 -6.64 23.43
C ASP A 149 5.57 -7.61 23.90
N TYR A 150 5.36 -8.69 23.13
CA TYR A 150 4.34 -9.69 23.42
C TYR A 150 4.50 -10.37 24.79
N PRO A 151 5.71 -10.73 25.26
CA PRO A 151 5.91 -11.21 26.63
C PRO A 151 5.40 -10.23 27.68
N ARG A 152 5.72 -8.93 27.54
CA ARG A 152 5.25 -7.89 28.46
C ARG A 152 3.74 -7.73 28.41
N MET A 153 3.14 -7.74 27.22
CA MET A 153 1.68 -7.67 27.04
C MET A 153 0.96 -8.87 27.67
N ARG A 154 1.48 -10.09 27.50
CA ARG A 154 0.92 -11.29 28.14
C ARG A 154 0.98 -11.20 29.66
N LYS A 155 2.09 -10.73 30.21
CA LYS A 155 2.24 -10.53 31.66
C LYS A 155 1.21 -9.54 32.20
N ILE A 156 1.00 -8.42 31.52
CA ILE A 156 0.01 -7.40 31.92
C ILE A 156 -1.42 -7.96 31.81
N ALA A 157 -1.78 -8.60 30.70
CA ALA A 157 -3.11 -9.20 30.55
C ALA A 157 -3.35 -10.29 31.61
N GLY A 158 -2.33 -11.11 31.90
CA GLY A 158 -2.38 -12.13 32.95
C GLY A 158 -2.59 -11.56 34.36
N SER A 159 -1.97 -10.42 34.71
CA SER A 159 -2.08 -9.82 36.05
C SER A 159 -3.50 -9.32 36.37
N VAL A 160 -4.30 -9.00 35.35
CA VAL A 160 -5.68 -8.54 35.50
C VAL A 160 -6.73 -9.59 35.10
N GLY A 161 -6.29 -10.76 34.63
CA GLY A 161 -7.18 -11.83 34.14
C GLY A 161 -7.90 -11.49 32.84
N ALA A 162 -7.27 -10.68 31.97
CA ALA A 162 -7.78 -10.32 30.65
C ALA A 162 -7.33 -11.32 29.59
N PHE A 163 -8.17 -11.51 28.58
CA PHE A 163 -7.75 -12.07 27.31
C PHE A 163 -6.78 -11.12 26.62
N LEU A 164 -5.82 -11.67 25.89
CA LEU A 164 -4.93 -10.93 25.01
C LEU A 164 -5.29 -11.25 23.55
N MET A 165 -5.70 -10.24 22.80
CA MET A 165 -6.02 -10.38 21.38
C MET A 165 -5.04 -9.59 20.53
N MET A 166 -4.53 -10.19 19.45
CA MET A 166 -3.74 -9.49 18.45
C MET A 166 -4.56 -9.21 17.19
N ASP A 167 -4.69 -7.94 16.80
CA ASP A 167 -5.13 -7.53 15.47
C ASP A 167 -3.90 -7.28 14.59
N MET A 168 -3.50 -8.33 13.86
CA MET A 168 -2.33 -8.30 12.97
C MET A 168 -2.67 -7.88 11.54
N ALA A 169 -3.85 -7.30 11.29
CA ALA A 169 -4.31 -7.05 9.92
C ALA A 169 -3.38 -6.18 9.06
N HIS A 170 -2.58 -5.29 9.67
CA HIS A 170 -1.63 -4.43 8.94
C HIS A 170 -0.21 -5.02 8.82
N ILE A 171 0.10 -6.07 9.58
CA ILE A 171 1.46 -6.63 9.69
C ILE A 171 1.53 -8.13 9.41
N SER A 172 0.42 -8.75 9.03
CA SER A 172 0.29 -10.20 8.94
C SER A 172 1.25 -10.82 7.92
N GLY A 173 1.54 -10.13 6.81
CA GLY A 173 2.52 -10.59 5.83
C GLY A 173 3.94 -10.58 6.38
N LEU A 174 4.26 -9.62 7.26
CA LEU A 174 5.56 -9.56 7.93
C LEU A 174 5.68 -10.64 9.01
N VAL A 175 4.58 -10.98 9.69
CA VAL A 175 4.52 -12.10 10.64
C VAL A 175 4.65 -13.44 9.89
N ALA A 176 3.92 -13.64 8.79
CA ALA A 176 4.00 -14.83 7.96
C ALA A 176 5.40 -15.02 7.35
N ALA A 177 6.06 -13.93 6.95
CA ALA A 177 7.43 -13.94 6.46
C ALA A 177 8.49 -14.05 7.57
N SER A 178 8.08 -14.17 8.85
CA SER A 178 8.98 -14.22 10.02
C SER A 178 9.92 -13.02 10.13
N VAL A 179 9.50 -11.84 9.67
CA VAL A 179 10.25 -10.57 9.76
C VAL A 179 9.97 -9.85 11.09
N LEU A 180 8.73 -9.92 11.57
CA LEU A 180 8.33 -9.42 12.88
C LEU A 180 8.18 -10.56 13.88
N ALA A 181 8.19 -10.24 15.17
CA ALA A 181 8.03 -11.22 16.23
C ALA A 181 6.66 -11.91 16.17
N ASP A 182 6.65 -13.17 16.59
CA ASP A 182 5.49 -14.06 16.53
C ASP A 182 4.48 -13.74 17.66
N PRO A 183 3.25 -13.29 17.34
CA PRO A 183 2.22 -13.04 18.34
C PRO A 183 1.54 -14.33 18.87
N PHE A 184 1.64 -15.45 18.15
CA PHE A 184 0.89 -16.69 18.44
C PHE A 184 1.40 -17.45 19.67
N GLU A 185 2.59 -17.15 20.19
CA GLU A 185 3.04 -17.72 21.46
C GLU A 185 2.33 -17.08 22.67
N TYR A 186 1.90 -15.82 22.55
CA TYR A 186 1.46 -14.99 23.68
C TYR A 186 -0.02 -14.67 23.65
N CYS A 187 -0.64 -14.54 22.47
CA CYS A 187 -2.02 -14.11 22.34
C CYS A 187 -3.02 -15.28 22.42
N ASP A 188 -4.18 -15.01 23.01
CA ASP A 188 -5.28 -15.97 23.12
C ASP A 188 -6.10 -16.04 21.82
N VAL A 189 -6.21 -14.92 21.10
CA VAL A 189 -6.87 -14.82 19.80
C VAL A 189 -6.06 -13.91 18.89
N VAL A 190 -5.94 -14.30 17.63
CA VAL A 190 -5.33 -13.47 16.58
C VAL A 190 -6.35 -13.25 15.47
N THR A 191 -6.55 -11.99 15.08
CA THR A 191 -7.35 -11.60 13.91
C THR A 191 -6.46 -11.02 12.83
N THR A 192 -6.84 -11.28 11.58
CA THR A 192 -6.17 -10.72 10.42
C THR A 192 -7.16 -10.50 9.29
N THR A 193 -6.76 -9.75 8.26
CA THR A 193 -7.49 -9.67 7.00
C THR A 193 -6.52 -9.59 5.83
N THR A 194 -6.86 -10.31 4.77
CA THR A 194 -6.13 -10.21 3.49
C THR A 194 -6.36 -8.87 2.78
N HIS A 195 -7.32 -8.06 3.23
CA HIS A 195 -7.66 -6.79 2.58
C HIS A 195 -6.66 -5.66 2.87
N LYS A 196 -6.04 -5.64 4.06
CA LYS A 196 -5.19 -4.53 4.53
C LYS A 196 -3.71 -4.72 4.19
N GLU A 197 -3.24 -5.96 4.10
CA GLU A 197 -1.89 -6.30 3.63
C GLU A 197 -1.64 -5.91 2.16
N HIS A 198 -2.70 -5.68 1.38
CA HIS A 198 -2.60 -5.18 0.01
C HIS A 198 -1.89 -3.83 -0.12
N GLU A 199 -1.68 -3.10 0.98
CA GLU A 199 -0.92 -1.84 1.06
C GLU A 199 0.56 -2.02 1.47
N LEU A 200 0.96 -3.18 1.98
CA LEU A 200 2.32 -3.44 2.46
C LEU A 200 2.86 -4.79 1.94
N PHE A 201 3.27 -4.78 0.67
CA PHE A 201 4.28 -5.68 0.07
C PHE A 201 3.99 -7.22 0.02
N LEU A 202 3.85 -7.74 -1.22
CA LEU A 202 4.43 -9.02 -1.68
C LEU A 202 3.61 -10.33 -1.84
N VAL A 203 2.28 -10.36 -1.96
CA VAL A 203 1.58 -11.57 -2.50
C VAL A 203 0.41 -11.23 -3.42
N GLN A 204 0.69 -11.07 -4.72
CA GLN A 204 -0.34 -10.94 -5.77
C GLN A 204 -0.48 -12.23 -6.62
N ILE A 205 0.14 -13.33 -6.19
CA ILE A 205 0.17 -14.64 -6.89
C ILE A 205 -0.95 -15.61 -6.43
N CYS A 206 -1.68 -15.34 -5.34
CA CYS A 206 -2.79 -16.20 -4.90
C CYS A 206 -4.17 -15.53 -5.06
N LYS A 207 -4.48 -15.00 -6.25
CA LYS A 207 -5.84 -14.55 -6.62
C LYS A 207 -6.80 -15.75 -6.80
N LEU A 208 -7.13 -16.42 -5.70
CA LEU A 208 -8.31 -17.29 -5.63
C LEU A 208 -9.14 -17.11 -4.36
N VAL A 209 -8.76 -16.24 -3.42
CA VAL A 209 -9.54 -16.05 -2.19
C VAL A 209 -9.46 -14.59 -1.74
N LYS A 210 -10.54 -13.82 -1.94
CA LYS A 210 -10.64 -12.43 -1.43
C LYS A 210 -11.93 -12.23 -0.63
N SER A 211 -11.75 -11.55 0.50
CA SER A 211 -12.65 -11.38 1.66
C SER A 211 -12.55 -12.54 2.63
N VAL A 212 -11.54 -12.50 3.51
CA VAL A 212 -11.29 -13.52 4.52
C VAL A 212 -10.66 -12.88 5.75
N VAL A 213 -11.28 -13.10 6.89
CA VAL A 213 -10.67 -13.05 8.20
C VAL A 213 -10.44 -14.47 8.66
N VAL A 214 -9.21 -14.77 9.08
CA VAL A 214 -8.85 -15.98 9.80
C VAL A 214 -8.94 -15.64 11.29
N LEU A 215 -10.03 -16.05 11.94
CA LEU A 215 -10.23 -16.04 13.39
C LEU A 215 -9.64 -17.34 13.94
N MET A 216 -8.48 -17.34 14.58
CA MET A 216 -7.95 -18.58 15.11
C MET A 216 -8.50 -18.89 16.53
N LYS A 217 -9.24 -20.00 16.74
CA LYS A 217 -9.88 -20.37 18.02
C LYS A 217 -9.88 -21.88 18.30
N LEU A 218 -9.68 -22.30 19.57
CA LEU A 218 -9.69 -23.69 20.09
C LEU A 218 -11.05 -24.43 19.90
N HIS A 219 -11.00 -25.77 19.81
CA HIS A 219 -12.06 -26.69 19.30
C HIS A 219 -13.09 -27.21 20.34
N ILE A 220 -14.41 -27.28 20.01
CA ILE A 220 -15.48 -28.08 20.69
C ILE A 220 -16.52 -28.66 19.63
N GLY A 221 -16.97 -29.94 19.77
CA GLY A 221 -17.77 -30.85 18.87
C GLY A 221 -19.21 -30.40 18.46
N CYS A 222 -19.99 -30.98 17.51
CA CYS A 222 -20.39 -32.37 17.20
C CYS A 222 -20.94 -32.58 15.74
N ASP A 223 -21.07 -33.84 15.28
CA ASP A 223 -21.43 -34.42 13.95
C ASP A 223 -22.93 -34.48 13.55
N VAL A 224 -23.24 -34.77 12.25
CA VAL A 224 -24.10 -35.89 11.71
C VAL A 224 -24.54 -35.72 10.22
N CYS A 225 -24.15 -36.68 9.33
CA CYS A 225 -24.74 -37.28 8.09
C CYS A 225 -25.50 -36.44 7.00
N LEU A 226 -25.57 -36.74 5.69
CA LEU A 226 -25.01 -37.68 4.68
C LEU A 226 -25.69 -37.35 3.31
N LYS A 227 -24.92 -37.42 2.20
CA LYS A 227 -25.27 -37.89 0.81
C LYS A 227 -26.35 -37.17 -0.03
N GLU A 228 -26.30 -37.07 -1.37
CA GLU A 228 -25.57 -37.72 -2.47
C GLU A 228 -25.60 -36.81 -3.75
N GLY A 229 -24.71 -37.06 -4.74
CA GLY A 229 -24.38 -36.23 -5.93
C GLY A 229 -25.51 -35.91 -6.93
N VAL A 230 -25.32 -35.20 -8.06
CA VAL A 230 -24.32 -35.28 -9.14
C VAL A 230 -24.59 -34.11 -10.12
N LEU A 231 -23.58 -33.49 -10.75
CA LEU A 231 -23.48 -33.12 -12.20
C LEU A 231 -22.54 -31.93 -12.48
N GLN A 232 -21.55 -32.17 -13.34
CA GLN A 232 -20.53 -31.24 -13.86
C GLN A 232 -20.96 -30.61 -15.20
N MET A 233 -20.59 -29.34 -15.41
CA MET A 233 -20.29 -28.78 -16.73
C MET A 233 -19.21 -27.68 -16.64
N ASP A 234 -18.48 -27.49 -17.74
CA ASP A 234 -17.09 -27.04 -17.84
C ASP A 234 -16.80 -25.58 -17.41
N LEU A 235 -15.76 -25.41 -16.58
CA LEU A 235 -15.47 -24.26 -15.68
C LEU A 235 -14.37 -23.33 -16.20
N GLU A 236 -13.72 -23.70 -17.30
CA GLU A 236 -12.43 -23.14 -17.71
C GLU A 236 -12.54 -21.89 -18.59
N GLU A 237 -13.52 -21.83 -19.49
CA GLU A 237 -13.74 -20.66 -20.34
C GLU A 237 -14.30 -19.47 -19.56
N HIS A 238 -15.16 -19.73 -18.58
CA HIS A 238 -15.79 -18.67 -17.78
C HIS A 238 -14.82 -18.02 -16.78
N ARG A 239 -13.83 -18.77 -16.25
CA ARG A 239 -12.78 -18.23 -15.36
C ARG A 239 -11.87 -17.22 -16.06
N ARG A 240 -11.60 -17.40 -17.36
CA ARG A 240 -10.66 -16.54 -18.12
C ARG A 240 -11.21 -15.13 -18.33
N PHE A 241 -12.50 -15.01 -18.59
CA PHE A 241 -13.18 -13.73 -18.83
C PHE A 241 -13.44 -12.91 -17.54
N VAL A 242 -13.55 -13.57 -16.38
CA VAL A 242 -13.80 -12.89 -15.09
C VAL A 242 -12.53 -12.30 -14.49
N LEU A 243 -11.39 -12.99 -14.59
CA LEU A 243 -10.08 -12.45 -14.22
C LEU A 243 -9.75 -11.16 -14.99
N TYR A 244 -10.26 -11.06 -16.22
CA TYR A 244 -10.12 -9.93 -17.14
C TYR A 244 -10.79 -8.66 -16.64
N LEU A 245 -12.05 -8.72 -16.27
CA LEU A 245 -12.80 -7.56 -15.76
C LEU A 245 -12.30 -7.10 -14.37
N GLU A 246 -11.87 -8.02 -13.51
CA GLU A 246 -11.40 -7.70 -12.15
C GLU A 246 -10.06 -6.95 -12.10
N ALA A 247 -9.14 -7.25 -13.03
CA ALA A 247 -7.86 -6.54 -13.12
C ALA A 247 -8.06 -5.05 -13.46
N VAL A 248 -8.99 -4.77 -14.37
CA VAL A 248 -9.34 -3.41 -14.84
C VAL A 248 -9.94 -2.58 -13.72
N GLN A 249 -10.94 -3.15 -13.05
CA GLN A 249 -11.72 -2.44 -12.05
C GLN A 249 -10.88 -2.09 -10.82
N GLN A 250 -9.93 -2.97 -10.44
CA GLN A 250 -9.05 -2.76 -9.31
C GLN A 250 -7.95 -1.71 -9.60
N ILE A 251 -7.47 -1.62 -10.85
CA ILE A 251 -6.56 -0.56 -11.31
C ILE A 251 -7.29 0.79 -11.34
N CYS A 252 -8.48 0.85 -11.94
CA CYS A 252 -9.29 2.08 -12.01
C CYS A 252 -9.66 2.63 -10.63
N THR A 253 -10.03 1.76 -9.68
CA THR A 253 -10.44 2.19 -8.32
C THR A 253 -9.25 2.71 -7.49
N ARG A 254 -8.04 2.17 -7.69
CA ARG A 254 -6.81 2.67 -7.04
C ARG A 254 -6.31 3.99 -7.63
N ILE A 255 -6.44 4.17 -8.94
CA ILE A 255 -6.15 5.45 -9.62
C ILE A 255 -6.99 6.60 -9.03
N LEU A 256 -8.26 6.32 -8.67
CA LEU A 256 -9.18 7.32 -8.11
C LEU A 256 -9.00 7.64 -6.61
N ARG A 257 -8.47 6.72 -5.78
CA ARG A 257 -8.31 6.93 -4.31
C ARG A 257 -6.93 7.40 -3.85
N ASN A 258 -5.86 7.13 -4.61
CA ASN A 258 -4.48 7.52 -4.26
C ASN A 258 -4.31 9.00 -3.86
N PRO A 259 -4.90 9.98 -4.58
CA PRO A 259 -4.61 11.40 -4.33
C PRO A 259 -5.17 11.95 -3.01
N LEU A 260 -6.21 11.31 -2.46
CA LEU A 260 -6.82 11.67 -1.18
C LEU A 260 -6.03 11.07 -0.01
N PHE A 261 -5.55 9.83 -0.15
CA PHE A 261 -4.68 9.20 0.84
C PHE A 261 -3.32 9.91 0.94
N ASP A 262 -2.75 10.33 -0.19
CA ASP A 262 -1.47 11.02 -0.26
C ASP A 262 -1.49 12.44 0.32
N SER A 263 -2.65 13.10 0.40
CA SER A 263 -2.71 14.44 0.99
C SER A 263 -2.67 14.42 2.52
N ASP A 264 -3.27 13.41 3.13
CA ASP A 264 -3.47 13.36 4.57
C ASP A 264 -2.41 12.50 5.27
N SER A 265 -1.68 11.69 4.51
CA SER A 265 -0.57 10.87 5.00
C SER A 265 0.72 11.67 5.25
N PRO A 266 1.57 11.23 6.19
CA PRO A 266 2.92 11.79 6.36
C PRO A 266 3.73 11.68 5.07
N THR A 267 4.43 12.75 4.69
CA THR A 267 5.20 12.83 3.43
C THR A 267 6.18 11.67 3.21
N PRO A 268 6.90 11.15 4.22
CA PRO A 268 7.77 9.98 4.04
C PRO A 268 7.01 8.70 3.65
N VAL A 269 5.79 8.52 4.15
CA VAL A 269 4.94 7.36 3.83
C VAL A 269 4.49 7.44 2.37
N VAL A 270 4.10 8.64 1.92
CA VAL A 270 3.74 8.91 0.52
C VAL A 270 4.94 8.67 -0.42
N ALA A 271 6.14 9.09 0.00
CA ALA A 271 7.37 8.85 -0.75
C ALA A 271 7.63 7.35 -0.92
N PHE A 272 7.50 6.57 0.16
CA PHE A 272 7.66 5.12 0.13
C PHE A 272 6.61 4.44 -0.76
N LEU A 273 5.33 4.76 -0.57
CA LEU A 273 4.24 4.13 -1.33
C LEU A 273 4.30 4.48 -2.82
N SER A 274 4.62 5.72 -3.18
CA SER A 274 4.67 6.16 -4.58
C SER A 274 5.74 5.45 -5.42
N VAL A 275 6.73 4.83 -4.77
CA VAL A 275 7.86 4.15 -5.42
C VAL A 275 7.76 2.64 -5.24
N THR A 276 7.78 2.18 -3.99
CA THR A 276 7.88 0.77 -3.62
C THR A 276 6.68 -0.04 -4.13
N SER A 277 5.46 0.49 -3.99
CA SER A 277 4.25 -0.19 -4.47
C SER A 277 4.23 -0.35 -5.98
N LYS A 278 4.81 0.61 -6.73
CA LYS A 278 4.84 0.58 -8.20
C LYS A 278 5.85 -0.41 -8.74
N VAL A 279 7.04 -0.47 -8.15
CA VAL A 279 8.05 -1.48 -8.52
C VAL A 279 7.46 -2.87 -8.33
N ALA A 280 6.82 -3.12 -7.18
CA ALA A 280 6.16 -4.39 -6.90
C ALA A 280 5.00 -4.65 -7.87
N ALA A 281 4.17 -3.65 -8.19
CA ALA A 281 3.05 -3.80 -9.11
C ALA A 281 3.53 -4.11 -10.54
N SER A 282 4.56 -3.42 -11.03
CA SER A 282 5.14 -3.67 -12.36
C SER A 282 5.80 -5.04 -12.45
N ALA A 283 6.60 -5.44 -11.47
CA ALA A 283 7.23 -6.76 -11.43
C ALA A 283 6.20 -7.90 -11.30
N SER A 284 5.11 -7.66 -10.56
CA SER A 284 4.01 -8.63 -10.48
C SER A 284 3.23 -8.70 -11.79
N ALA A 285 3.00 -7.55 -12.44
CA ALA A 285 2.28 -7.48 -13.71
C ALA A 285 3.04 -8.24 -14.81
N THR A 286 4.35 -8.07 -14.93
CA THR A 286 5.13 -8.84 -15.93
C THR A 286 5.00 -10.34 -15.71
N ARG A 287 5.16 -10.82 -14.47
CA ARG A 287 4.99 -12.25 -14.14
C ARG A 287 3.58 -12.77 -14.40
N ILE A 288 2.55 -11.96 -14.10
CA ILE A 288 1.15 -12.35 -14.29
C ILE A 288 0.76 -12.33 -15.75
N PHE A 289 1.33 -11.47 -16.60
CA PHE A 289 0.95 -11.46 -18.02
C PHE A 289 1.76 -12.47 -18.85
N ASP A 290 3.03 -12.73 -18.50
CA ASP A 290 3.86 -13.70 -19.22
C ASP A 290 3.52 -15.17 -18.90
N ILE A 291 3.39 -15.54 -17.62
CA ILE A 291 3.34 -16.96 -17.22
C ILE A 291 1.98 -17.62 -17.52
N PRO A 292 0.84 -17.06 -17.09
CA PRO A 292 -0.47 -17.69 -17.23
C PRO A 292 -1.24 -17.30 -18.50
N PHE A 293 -0.94 -16.16 -19.14
CA PHE A 293 -1.74 -15.60 -20.24
C PHE A 293 -1.03 -15.59 -21.60
N TYR A 294 0.06 -16.34 -21.76
CA TYR A 294 0.86 -16.43 -23.00
C TYR A 294 0.02 -16.67 -24.27
N PHE A 295 -1.09 -17.41 -24.17
CA PHE A 295 -1.92 -17.80 -25.32
C PHE A 295 -3.03 -16.81 -25.72
N SER A 296 -3.30 -15.77 -24.93
CA SER A 296 -4.44 -14.84 -25.13
C SER A 296 -4.01 -13.36 -25.14
N SER A 297 -2.92 -13.04 -25.83
CA SER A 297 -2.29 -11.71 -25.81
C SER A 297 -3.23 -10.56 -26.22
N ASN A 298 -4.04 -10.74 -27.27
CA ASN A 298 -4.82 -9.65 -27.87
C ASN A 298 -5.83 -8.96 -26.94
N GLU A 299 -6.52 -9.69 -26.07
CA GLU A 299 -7.56 -9.08 -25.20
C GLU A 299 -6.92 -8.18 -24.12
N TRP A 300 -5.84 -8.63 -23.49
CA TRP A 300 -5.18 -7.89 -22.42
C TRP A 300 -4.33 -6.72 -22.94
N HIS A 301 -3.78 -6.80 -24.16
CA HIS A 301 -3.08 -5.67 -24.76
C HIS A 301 -3.99 -4.46 -24.96
N LEU A 302 -5.20 -4.66 -25.51
CA LEU A 302 -6.19 -3.59 -25.69
C LEU A 302 -6.56 -2.94 -24.35
N LEU A 303 -6.73 -3.78 -23.33
CA LEU A 303 -7.01 -3.33 -21.98
C LEU A 303 -5.91 -2.42 -21.41
N LEU A 304 -4.68 -2.91 -21.44
CA LEU A 304 -3.53 -2.19 -20.93
C LEU A 304 -3.30 -0.90 -21.73
N GLU A 305 -3.57 -0.91 -23.04
CA GLU A 305 -3.49 0.29 -23.88
C GLU A 305 -4.52 1.34 -23.43
N THR A 306 -5.79 0.97 -23.22
CA THR A 306 -6.80 1.91 -22.72
C THR A 306 -6.45 2.46 -21.33
N LEU A 307 -5.93 1.62 -20.43
CA LEU A 307 -5.47 2.05 -19.10
C LEU A 307 -4.25 2.96 -19.16
N ALA A 308 -3.30 2.69 -20.06
CA ALA A 308 -2.13 3.53 -20.28
C ALA A 308 -2.54 4.91 -20.80
N ILE A 309 -3.46 4.96 -21.77
CA ILE A 309 -3.99 6.22 -22.30
C ILE A 309 -4.71 7.01 -21.21
N LEU A 310 -5.62 6.36 -20.48
CA LEU A 310 -6.41 7.00 -19.43
C LEU A 310 -5.51 7.55 -18.32
N SER A 311 -4.52 6.78 -17.88
CA SER A 311 -3.59 7.18 -16.81
C SER A 311 -2.69 8.34 -17.24
N MET A 312 -2.13 8.31 -18.46
CA MET A 312 -1.32 9.41 -18.99
C MET A 312 -2.13 10.71 -19.16
N ILE A 313 -3.37 10.63 -19.64
CA ILE A 313 -4.23 11.79 -19.84
C ILE A 313 -4.72 12.35 -18.50
N LEU A 314 -5.38 11.54 -17.68
CA LEU A 314 -5.95 11.99 -16.40
C LEU A 314 -4.86 12.47 -15.44
N GLY A 315 -3.76 11.73 -15.33
CA GLY A 315 -2.65 12.08 -14.45
C GLY A 315 -2.07 13.45 -14.78
N ASN A 316 -1.80 13.73 -16.07
CA ASN A 316 -1.20 15.00 -16.47
C ASN A 316 -2.19 16.18 -16.47
N LEU A 317 -3.45 15.97 -16.87
CA LEU A 317 -4.47 17.04 -16.86
C LEU A 317 -4.85 17.45 -15.44
N ILE A 318 -5.08 16.49 -14.54
CA ILE A 318 -5.46 16.79 -13.16
C ILE A 318 -4.29 17.36 -12.37
N ALA A 319 -3.04 16.97 -12.67
CA ALA A 319 -1.85 17.54 -12.03
C ALA A 319 -1.76 19.07 -12.21
N ILE A 320 -2.21 19.62 -13.36
CA ILE A 320 -2.17 21.07 -13.64
C ILE A 320 -3.03 21.87 -12.66
N THR A 321 -4.17 21.31 -12.24
CA THR A 321 -5.14 22.01 -11.40
C THR A 321 -4.82 21.94 -9.90
N GLN A 322 -3.82 21.12 -9.51
CA GLN A 322 -3.48 20.92 -8.10
C GLN A 322 -2.80 22.13 -7.47
N THR A 323 -3.06 22.31 -6.18
CA THR A 323 -2.51 23.40 -5.34
C THR A 323 -1.49 22.91 -4.32
N SER A 324 -1.59 21.66 -3.86
CA SER A 324 -0.62 20.99 -2.97
C SER A 324 0.45 20.28 -3.79
N MET A 325 1.71 20.37 -3.33
CA MET A 325 2.85 19.71 -3.95
C MET A 325 2.71 18.19 -3.90
N LYS A 326 2.23 17.63 -2.78
CA LYS A 326 2.00 16.19 -2.60
C LYS A 326 0.95 15.68 -3.59
N ARG A 327 -0.20 16.37 -3.67
CA ARG A 327 -1.29 15.98 -4.59
C ARG A 327 -0.85 16.04 -6.05
N MET A 328 -0.13 17.09 -6.44
CA MET A 328 0.39 17.19 -7.80
C MET A 328 1.32 16.02 -8.14
N LEU A 329 2.22 15.64 -7.23
CA LEU A 329 3.12 14.50 -7.43
C LEU A 329 2.39 13.15 -7.43
N ALA A 330 1.29 13.00 -6.69
CA ALA A 330 0.43 11.82 -6.75
C ALA A 330 -0.19 11.66 -8.15
N TYR A 331 -0.73 12.73 -8.74
CA TYR A 331 -1.28 12.68 -10.10
C TYR A 331 -0.21 12.53 -11.18
N SER A 332 0.93 13.20 -11.01
CA SER A 332 2.11 12.96 -11.85
C SER A 332 2.51 11.48 -11.81
N SER A 333 2.52 10.87 -10.62
CA SER A 333 2.81 9.45 -10.43
C SER A 333 1.81 8.56 -11.19
N ILE A 334 0.54 8.93 -11.26
CA ILE A 334 -0.47 8.25 -12.10
C ILE A 334 -0.15 8.42 -13.60
N GLY A 335 0.32 9.59 -14.02
CA GLY A 335 0.76 9.79 -15.41
C GLY A 335 1.99 8.92 -15.76
N GLN A 336 2.97 8.85 -14.86
CA GLN A 336 4.21 8.10 -15.09
C GLN A 336 3.99 6.58 -15.16
N ILE A 337 3.00 6.01 -14.44
CA ILE A 337 2.70 4.57 -14.56
C ILE A 337 2.17 4.21 -15.95
N GLY A 338 1.49 5.15 -16.64
CA GLY A 338 1.05 4.92 -18.01
C GLY A 338 2.20 4.66 -18.98
N TYR A 339 3.36 5.31 -18.78
CA TYR A 339 4.57 5.02 -19.55
C TYR A 339 5.12 3.63 -19.22
N VAL A 340 5.13 3.23 -17.95
CA VAL A 340 5.57 1.89 -17.53
C VAL A 340 4.74 0.79 -18.20
N ILE A 341 3.43 1.00 -18.32
CA ILE A 341 2.51 0.05 -18.97
C ILE A 341 2.87 -0.17 -20.45
N ILE A 342 3.38 0.84 -21.17
CA ILE A 342 3.83 0.67 -22.57
C ILE A 342 4.90 -0.44 -22.64
N GLY A 343 5.85 -0.47 -21.70
CA GLY A 343 6.89 -1.51 -21.67
C GLY A 343 6.33 -2.90 -21.37
N ILE A 344 5.27 -2.99 -20.57
CA ILE A 344 4.56 -4.26 -20.30
C ILE A 344 3.83 -4.76 -21.56
N ILE A 345 3.20 -3.85 -22.32
CA ILE A 345 2.49 -4.21 -23.57
C ILE A 345 3.46 -4.72 -24.63
N VAL A 346 4.65 -4.11 -24.75
CA VAL A 346 5.67 -4.54 -25.73
C VAL A 346 6.22 -5.94 -25.39
N GLY A 347 6.32 -6.26 -24.10
CA GLY A 347 6.87 -7.52 -23.63
C GLY A 347 8.34 -7.72 -24.02
N ASP A 348 8.75 -8.98 -24.18
CA ASP A 348 10.14 -9.35 -24.47
C ASP A 348 10.55 -9.14 -25.94
N SER A 349 9.57 -9.13 -26.86
CA SER A 349 9.81 -9.15 -28.31
C SER A 349 10.68 -8.00 -28.87
N ASN A 350 10.71 -6.84 -28.20
CA ASN A 350 11.48 -5.66 -28.60
C ASN A 350 12.12 -4.96 -27.38
N ASP A 351 12.68 -5.72 -26.44
CA ASP A 351 13.30 -5.18 -25.22
C ASP A 351 12.34 -4.34 -24.34
N GLY A 352 11.04 -4.58 -24.43
CA GLY A 352 10.01 -3.81 -23.72
C GLY A 352 10.18 -3.87 -22.21
N TYR A 353 10.45 -5.06 -21.66
CA TYR A 353 10.72 -5.22 -20.23
C TYR A 353 12.01 -4.55 -19.78
N ALA A 354 13.08 -4.61 -20.58
CA ALA A 354 14.33 -3.92 -20.27
C ALA A 354 14.13 -2.40 -20.25
N SER A 355 13.34 -1.86 -21.18
CA SER A 355 12.98 -0.44 -21.23
C SER A 355 12.15 -0.02 -20.00
N MET A 356 11.21 -0.87 -19.56
CA MET A 356 10.40 -0.67 -18.37
C MET A 356 11.26 -0.63 -17.09
N ILE A 357 12.14 -1.62 -16.90
CA ILE A 357 13.02 -1.73 -15.73
C ILE A 357 13.95 -0.52 -15.66
N THR A 358 14.55 -0.15 -16.79
CA THR A 358 15.45 1.01 -16.88
C THR A 358 14.73 2.29 -16.52
N TYR A 359 13.52 2.51 -17.04
CA TYR A 359 12.72 3.68 -16.72
C TYR A 359 12.29 3.71 -15.23
N MET A 360 11.90 2.56 -14.67
CA MET A 360 11.54 2.44 -13.26
C MET A 360 12.71 2.73 -12.32
N LEU A 361 13.93 2.27 -12.66
CA LEU A 361 15.15 2.58 -11.90
C LEU A 361 15.39 4.09 -11.82
N PHE A 362 15.25 4.79 -12.94
CA PHE A 362 15.35 6.23 -12.99
C PHE A 362 14.25 6.87 -12.15
N TYR A 363 12.99 6.47 -12.35
CA TYR A 363 11.83 7.00 -11.63
C TYR A 363 11.97 6.88 -10.10
N ILE A 364 12.47 5.76 -9.57
CA ILE A 364 12.74 5.56 -8.14
C ILE A 364 13.64 6.68 -7.60
N SER A 365 14.78 6.88 -8.26
CA SER A 365 15.81 7.82 -7.80
C SER A 365 15.30 9.26 -7.77
N MET A 366 14.58 9.69 -8.82
CA MET A 366 14.04 11.06 -8.86
C MET A 366 12.84 11.28 -7.97
N ASN A 367 11.95 10.30 -7.83
CA ASN A 367 10.76 10.48 -7.00
C ASN A 367 11.17 10.55 -5.52
N LEU A 368 12.09 9.69 -5.07
CA LEU A 368 12.68 9.78 -3.72
C LEU A 368 13.41 11.11 -3.51
N GLY A 369 14.21 11.57 -4.47
CA GLY A 369 14.90 12.86 -4.40
C GLY A 369 13.93 14.06 -4.30
N THR A 370 12.83 14.02 -5.07
CA THR A 370 11.79 15.05 -5.03
C THR A 370 11.09 15.07 -3.66
N PHE A 371 10.70 13.91 -3.13
CA PHE A 371 10.09 13.83 -1.82
C PHE A 371 11.05 14.20 -0.69
N ALA A 372 12.35 13.88 -0.79
CA ALA A 372 13.35 14.33 0.17
C ALA A 372 13.43 15.87 0.23
N CYS A 373 13.35 16.54 -0.93
CA CYS A 373 13.29 18.00 -1.00
C CYS A 373 12.01 18.55 -0.32
N ILE A 374 10.85 17.91 -0.58
CA ILE A 374 9.56 18.32 0.00
C ILE A 374 9.53 18.08 1.50
N VAL A 375 10.08 16.97 1.99
CA VAL A 375 10.22 16.70 3.43
C VAL A 375 11.11 17.75 4.08
N SER A 376 12.26 18.06 3.47
CA SER A 376 13.16 19.10 3.99
C SER A 376 12.48 20.47 4.05
N PHE A 377 11.70 20.84 3.04
CA PHE A 377 10.92 22.08 3.06
C PHE A 377 9.81 22.05 4.11
N GLY A 378 9.01 20.97 4.15
CA GLY A 378 7.88 20.81 5.06
C GLY A 378 8.29 20.78 6.54
N LEU A 379 9.44 20.17 6.87
CA LEU A 379 10.00 20.21 8.23
C LEU A 379 10.41 21.62 8.67
N ARG A 380 10.69 22.53 7.72
CA ARG A 380 11.14 23.90 8.01
C ARG A 380 9.99 24.92 8.03
N THR A 381 8.96 24.72 7.20
CA THR A 381 7.87 25.70 7.01
C THR A 381 6.50 25.23 7.49
N GLY A 382 6.31 23.91 7.65
CA GLY A 382 5.05 23.30 8.06
C GLY A 382 3.96 23.26 6.97
N THR A 383 4.27 23.63 5.73
CA THR A 383 3.30 23.71 4.61
C THR A 383 3.77 22.91 3.40
N ASP A 384 2.80 22.37 2.65
CA ASP A 384 3.00 21.62 1.41
C ASP A 384 2.37 22.31 0.18
N ASN A 385 1.87 23.55 0.32
CA ASN A 385 1.26 24.28 -0.79
C ASN A 385 2.31 24.76 -1.80
N ILE A 386 2.00 24.63 -3.09
CA ILE A 386 2.91 25.02 -4.19
C ILE A 386 3.26 26.51 -4.10
N ARG A 387 2.30 27.37 -3.76
CA ARG A 387 2.48 28.83 -3.65
C ARG A 387 3.54 29.23 -2.61
N ASP A 388 3.72 28.42 -1.57
CA ASP A 388 4.64 28.74 -0.49
C ASP A 388 6.11 28.51 -0.88
N TYR A 389 6.37 27.89 -2.03
CA TYR A 389 7.73 27.73 -2.58
C TYR A 389 8.24 28.97 -3.33
N ALA A 390 7.42 30.02 -3.45
CA ALA A 390 7.77 31.25 -4.17
C ALA A 390 9.05 31.91 -3.63
N GLY A 391 10.04 32.11 -4.50
CA GLY A 391 11.27 32.79 -4.17
C GLY A 391 12.24 32.01 -3.26
N LEU A 392 12.04 30.69 -3.09
CA LEU A 392 12.90 29.82 -2.28
C LEU A 392 14.39 29.92 -2.66
N TYR A 393 14.69 30.15 -3.95
CA TYR A 393 16.06 30.29 -4.45
C TYR A 393 16.87 31.38 -3.74
N THR A 394 16.21 32.45 -3.28
CA THR A 394 16.89 33.57 -2.59
C THR A 394 17.33 33.23 -1.16
N LYS A 395 16.66 32.26 -0.51
CA LYS A 395 16.90 31.87 0.88
C LYS A 395 17.71 30.57 0.98
N ASP A 396 17.36 29.60 0.16
CA ASP A 396 17.98 28.28 0.12
C ASP A 396 18.23 27.86 -1.33
N PRO A 397 19.29 28.40 -1.96
CA PRO A 397 19.59 28.10 -3.36
C PRO A 397 19.91 26.62 -3.57
N PHE A 398 20.40 25.92 -2.54
CA PHE A 398 20.68 24.50 -2.61
C PHE A 398 19.37 23.71 -2.75
N LEU A 399 18.45 23.82 -1.79
CA LEU A 399 17.18 23.09 -1.86
C LEU A 399 16.38 23.42 -3.14
N ALA A 400 16.37 24.69 -3.55
CA ALA A 400 15.70 25.11 -4.78
C ALA A 400 16.34 24.48 -6.03
N LEU A 401 17.67 24.42 -6.11
CA LEU A 401 18.39 23.79 -7.23
C LEU A 401 18.13 22.28 -7.28
N PHE A 402 18.20 21.58 -6.14
CA PHE A 402 17.94 20.14 -6.07
C PHE A 402 16.50 19.80 -6.49
N LEU A 403 15.52 20.54 -5.98
CA LEU A 403 14.13 20.36 -6.37
C LEU A 403 13.92 20.66 -7.85
N ALA A 404 14.51 21.74 -8.38
CA ALA A 404 14.41 22.07 -9.79
C ALA A 404 14.99 20.97 -10.69
N LEU A 405 16.18 20.45 -10.37
CA LEU A 405 16.80 19.34 -11.10
C LEU A 405 15.92 18.08 -11.08
N CYS A 406 15.35 17.72 -9.93
CA CYS A 406 14.46 16.55 -9.83
C CYS A 406 13.18 16.72 -10.66
N LEU A 407 12.58 17.91 -10.69
CA LEU A 407 11.37 18.20 -11.48
C LEU A 407 11.67 18.25 -12.99
N LEU A 408 12.80 18.83 -13.41
CA LEU A 408 13.24 18.80 -14.81
C LEU A 408 13.47 17.36 -15.28
N TYR A 409 14.01 16.53 -14.39
CA TYR A 409 14.29 15.12 -14.65
C TYR A 409 12.98 14.32 -14.79
N LEU A 410 11.99 14.52 -13.91
CA LEU A 410 10.64 13.93 -14.03
C LEU A 410 9.89 14.40 -15.30
N GLY A 411 10.10 15.66 -15.70
CA GLY A 411 9.57 16.20 -16.96
C GLY A 411 10.17 15.52 -18.20
N GLY A 412 11.40 15.01 -18.09
CA GLY A 412 12.12 14.37 -19.19
C GLY A 412 12.70 15.40 -20.16
N ILE A 413 13.42 16.40 -19.65
CA ILE A 413 14.11 17.42 -20.47
C ILE A 413 15.54 16.96 -20.77
N PRO A 414 16.02 17.00 -22.04
CA PRO A 414 17.42 16.74 -22.36
C PRO A 414 18.37 17.72 -21.63
N PRO A 415 19.53 17.31 -21.07
CA PRO A 415 20.24 16.02 -21.19
C PRO A 415 20.01 15.03 -20.02
N LEU A 416 18.90 15.16 -19.29
CA LEU A 416 18.66 14.39 -18.06
C LEU A 416 18.23 12.95 -18.35
N ALA A 417 18.61 11.97 -17.51
CA ALA A 417 18.28 10.56 -17.76
C ALA A 417 16.78 10.24 -17.82
N GLY A 418 15.92 11.05 -17.19
CA GLY A 418 14.47 10.91 -17.34
C GLY A 418 13.98 11.08 -18.79
N PHE A 419 14.69 11.88 -19.60
CA PHE A 419 14.45 11.97 -21.04
C PHE A 419 14.82 10.66 -21.73
N PHE A 420 16.03 10.15 -21.48
CA PHE A 420 16.52 8.92 -22.10
C PHE A 420 15.70 7.68 -21.71
N GLY A 421 15.23 7.61 -20.45
CA GLY A 421 14.32 6.56 -20.01
C GLY A 421 12.99 6.58 -20.75
N LYS A 422 12.34 7.76 -20.87
CA LYS A 422 11.09 7.89 -21.64
C LYS A 422 11.32 7.61 -23.13
N LEU A 423 12.43 8.11 -23.68
CA LEU A 423 12.76 7.93 -25.09
C LEU A 423 12.95 6.45 -25.43
N HIS A 424 13.70 5.71 -24.61
CA HIS A 424 13.91 4.27 -24.81
C HIS A 424 12.58 3.50 -24.77
N LEU A 425 11.72 3.83 -23.80
CA LEU A 425 10.41 3.19 -23.64
C LEU A 425 9.48 3.47 -24.85
N LEU A 426 9.43 4.72 -25.31
CA LEU A 426 8.65 5.11 -26.50
C LEU A 426 9.25 4.52 -27.79
N TRP A 427 10.57 4.34 -27.85
CA TRP A 427 11.26 3.71 -28.98
C TRP A 427 10.88 2.22 -29.11
N CYS A 428 10.94 1.46 -28.01
CA CYS A 428 10.48 0.07 -27.98
C CYS A 428 8.99 -0.03 -28.34
N GLY A 429 8.16 0.88 -27.82
CA GLY A 429 6.73 0.96 -28.17
C GLY A 429 6.50 1.22 -29.66
N TRP A 430 7.32 2.07 -30.27
CA TRP A 430 7.21 2.37 -31.70
C TRP A 430 7.63 1.18 -32.58
N GLN A 431 8.69 0.48 -32.19
CA GLN A 431 9.14 -0.74 -32.89
C GLN A 431 8.09 -1.86 -32.83
N ALA A 432 7.36 -1.96 -31.72
CA ALA A 432 6.26 -2.90 -31.54
C ALA A 432 4.96 -2.51 -32.28
N GLY A 433 4.94 -1.39 -33.02
CA GLY A 433 3.77 -0.95 -33.79
C GLY A 433 2.72 -0.16 -33.00
N LEU A 434 2.98 0.21 -31.74
CA LEU A 434 2.05 0.96 -30.87
C LEU A 434 2.06 2.48 -31.16
N HIS A 435 1.89 2.86 -32.42
CA HIS A 435 2.06 4.25 -32.87
C HIS A 435 1.08 5.24 -32.18
N PHE A 436 -0.15 4.81 -31.95
CA PHE A 436 -1.18 5.65 -31.32
C PHE A 436 -0.84 5.95 -29.86
N LEU A 437 -0.51 4.90 -29.09
CA LEU A 437 -0.12 5.01 -27.69
C LEU A 437 1.14 5.86 -27.49
N VAL A 438 2.16 5.66 -28.33
CA VAL A 438 3.39 6.46 -28.32
C VAL A 438 3.11 7.93 -28.61
N SER A 439 2.22 8.24 -29.55
CA SER A 439 1.84 9.62 -29.88
C SER A 439 1.16 10.32 -28.69
N ILE A 440 0.29 9.61 -27.96
CA ILE A 440 -0.33 10.11 -26.72
C ILE A 440 0.73 10.29 -25.62
N GLY A 441 1.67 9.36 -25.49
CA GLY A 441 2.80 9.47 -24.56
C GLY A 441 3.64 10.74 -24.82
N LEU A 442 3.97 11.02 -26.08
CA LEU A 442 4.69 12.23 -26.46
C LEU A 442 3.90 13.50 -26.11
N LEU A 443 2.62 13.56 -26.47
CA LEU A 443 1.77 14.72 -26.20
C LEU A 443 1.62 14.98 -24.70
N THR A 444 1.34 13.94 -23.91
CA THR A 444 1.18 14.06 -22.47
C THR A 444 2.50 14.37 -21.75
N SER A 445 3.64 13.98 -22.32
CA SER A 445 4.95 14.38 -21.80
C SER A 445 5.17 15.88 -21.94
N VAL A 446 4.74 16.49 -23.05
CA VAL A 446 4.77 17.97 -23.22
C VAL A 446 3.89 18.66 -22.17
N VAL A 447 2.69 18.12 -21.91
CA VAL A 447 1.81 18.61 -20.84
C VAL A 447 2.50 18.49 -19.47
N SER A 448 3.25 17.40 -19.24
CA SER A 448 3.98 17.20 -17.99
C SER A 448 5.04 18.27 -17.73
N ILE A 449 5.77 18.64 -18.78
CA ILE A 449 6.81 19.68 -18.73
C ILE A 449 6.21 21.02 -18.29
N TYR A 450 5.00 21.37 -18.73
CA TYR A 450 4.35 22.63 -18.37
C TYR A 450 4.18 22.81 -16.85
N TYR A 451 3.61 21.83 -16.14
CA TYR A 451 3.38 21.98 -14.70
C TYR A 451 4.67 21.89 -13.88
N TYR A 452 5.67 21.14 -14.34
CA TYR A 452 7.00 21.14 -13.70
C TYR A 452 7.72 22.48 -13.86
N LEU A 453 7.74 23.04 -15.08
CA LEU A 453 8.33 24.35 -15.35
C LEU A 453 7.60 25.46 -14.60
N LYS A 454 6.27 25.35 -14.40
CA LYS A 454 5.50 26.28 -13.57
C LYS A 454 6.03 26.36 -12.14
N ILE A 455 6.39 25.23 -11.53
CA ILE A 455 6.98 25.20 -10.18
C ILE A 455 8.40 25.75 -10.19
N ILE A 456 9.21 25.37 -11.18
CA ILE A 456 10.59 25.87 -11.28
C ILE A 456 10.60 27.39 -11.46
N LYS A 457 9.72 27.93 -12.30
CA LYS A 457 9.50 29.36 -12.43
C LYS A 457 9.13 29.98 -11.08
N LEU A 458 8.23 29.37 -10.32
CA LEU A 458 7.83 29.88 -9.00
C LEU A 458 9.00 29.89 -7.99
N LEU A 459 9.83 28.84 -7.98
CA LEU A 459 11.04 28.74 -7.16
C LEU A 459 12.04 29.87 -7.46
N MET A 460 12.17 30.23 -8.73
CA MET A 460 13.14 31.23 -9.23
C MET A 460 12.58 32.67 -9.25
N THR A 461 11.26 32.85 -9.31
CA THR A 461 10.65 34.18 -9.44
C THR A 461 10.68 34.90 -8.09
N GLY A 462 11.71 35.73 -7.92
CA GLY A 462 11.89 36.64 -6.78
C GLY A 462 11.86 38.11 -7.20
N ARG A 463 10.80 38.57 -7.90
CA ARG A 463 10.62 40.01 -8.20
C ARG A 463 9.61 40.65 -7.25
N ASN A 464 10.13 41.08 -6.10
CA ASN A 464 9.73 42.21 -5.26
C ASN A 464 8.33 42.35 -4.61
N GLN A 465 7.34 41.47 -4.76
CA GLN A 465 6.08 41.61 -3.97
C GLN A 465 5.42 40.33 -3.42
N GLU A 466 5.89 39.12 -3.74
CA GLU A 466 5.20 37.85 -3.37
C GLU A 466 6.05 36.86 -2.58
N ILE A 467 6.98 37.31 -1.72
CA ILE A 467 7.62 36.38 -0.78
C ILE A 467 6.60 36.05 0.31
N THR A 468 6.12 34.80 0.33
CA THR A 468 5.18 34.34 1.36
C THR A 468 5.82 34.44 2.75
N PRO A 469 5.02 34.67 3.81
CA PRO A 469 5.53 34.78 5.18
C PRO A 469 6.31 33.54 5.62
N HIS A 470 6.00 32.36 5.06
CA HIS A 470 6.71 31.10 5.31
C HIS A 470 8.17 31.13 4.82
N VAL A 471 8.44 31.66 3.62
CA VAL A 471 9.81 31.79 3.09
C VAL A 471 10.56 32.93 3.77
N ARG A 472 9.85 33.96 4.23
CA ARG A 472 10.45 35.06 5.01
C ARG A 472 11.04 34.57 6.34
N ASN A 473 10.35 33.66 7.01
CA ASN A 473 10.75 33.05 8.29
C ASN A 473 11.61 31.79 8.13
N TYR A 474 12.04 31.47 6.91
CA TYR A 474 12.78 30.25 6.62
C TYR A 474 14.18 30.27 7.28
N ARG A 475 14.41 29.32 8.18
CA ARG A 475 15.70 29.15 8.87
C ARG A 475 16.57 28.17 8.08
N ARG A 476 17.66 28.68 7.48
CA ARG A 476 18.61 27.88 6.71
C ARG A 476 19.39 26.92 7.63
N SER A 477 19.54 25.65 7.23
CA SER A 477 20.50 24.75 7.88
C SER A 477 21.93 25.14 7.51
N PRO A 478 22.91 25.01 8.42
CA PRO A 478 24.31 25.10 8.04
C PRO A 478 24.60 23.99 7.01
N PHE A 479 25.36 24.31 5.97
CA PHE A 479 25.74 23.43 4.84
C PHE A 479 26.45 22.12 5.25
N ARG A 480 26.76 21.99 6.54
CA ARG A 480 27.52 20.90 7.16
C ARG A 480 26.74 20.33 8.35
N SER A 481 25.46 20.05 8.13
CA SER A 481 24.65 19.26 9.04
C SER A 481 24.77 17.79 8.62
N ASN A 482 25.03 16.88 9.56
CA ASN A 482 25.00 15.42 9.32
C ASN A 482 23.55 14.91 9.14
N ASN A 483 22.72 15.64 8.37
CA ASN A 483 21.34 15.29 8.13
C ASN A 483 21.28 14.23 7.02
N SER A 484 20.80 13.04 7.39
CA SER A 484 20.55 11.92 6.46
C SER A 484 19.71 12.32 5.24
N ILE A 485 18.81 13.29 5.40
CA ILE A 485 17.97 13.82 4.31
C ILE A 485 18.82 14.58 3.27
N GLU A 486 19.77 15.42 3.70
CA GLU A 486 20.64 16.16 2.76
C GLU A 486 21.57 15.21 1.99
N LEU A 487 22.09 14.19 2.65
CA LEU A 487 22.84 13.12 1.99
C LEU A 487 21.97 12.37 0.97
N SER A 488 20.74 12.03 1.31
CA SER A 488 19.81 11.35 0.39
C SER A 488 19.49 12.18 -0.85
N MET A 489 19.35 13.50 -0.72
CA MET A 489 19.13 14.41 -1.86
C MET A 489 20.32 14.38 -2.81
N ILE A 490 21.55 14.44 -2.29
CA ILE A 490 22.78 14.39 -3.08
C ILE A 490 22.89 13.04 -3.79
N VAL A 491 22.71 11.93 -3.07
CA VAL A 491 22.78 10.58 -3.63
C VAL A 491 21.74 10.40 -4.75
N CYS A 492 20.50 10.85 -4.55
CA CYS A 492 19.44 10.75 -5.56
C CYS A 492 19.73 11.55 -6.83
N VAL A 493 20.34 12.74 -6.71
CA VAL A 493 20.73 13.55 -7.87
C VAL A 493 21.94 12.97 -8.60
N ILE A 494 22.91 12.42 -7.88
CA ILE A 494 24.04 11.72 -8.50
C ILE A 494 23.55 10.48 -9.24
N ALA A 495 22.68 9.69 -8.59
CA ALA A 495 22.04 8.51 -9.16
C ALA A 495 21.11 8.82 -10.33
N SER A 496 20.60 10.05 -10.44
CA SER A 496 19.79 10.45 -11.60
C SER A 496 20.64 10.98 -12.75
N THR A 497 21.72 11.71 -12.48
CA THR A 497 22.56 12.38 -13.50
C THR A 497 23.59 11.47 -14.15
N ILE A 498 24.33 10.66 -13.39
CA ILE A 498 25.41 9.81 -13.93
C ILE A 498 24.85 8.73 -14.89
N PRO A 499 23.78 7.99 -14.54
CA PRO A 499 23.18 6.99 -15.43
C PRO A 499 22.63 7.53 -16.75
N GLY A 500 22.26 8.81 -16.82
CA GLY A 500 21.79 9.43 -18.07
C GLY A 500 22.89 9.59 -19.11
N ILE A 501 24.14 9.69 -18.67
CA ILE A 501 25.31 9.83 -19.54
C ILE A 501 25.83 8.44 -19.97
N SER A 502 25.64 7.41 -19.13
CA SER A 502 26.08 6.04 -19.37
C SER A 502 24.90 5.05 -19.21
N MET A 503 23.96 5.10 -20.16
CA MET A 503 22.76 4.26 -20.11
C MET A 503 23.01 2.81 -20.57
N ASN A 504 23.97 2.60 -21.48
CA ASN A 504 24.30 1.30 -22.06
C ASN A 504 24.55 0.17 -21.04
N PRO A 505 25.35 0.34 -19.97
CA PRO A 505 25.56 -0.73 -18.99
C PRO A 505 24.28 -1.07 -18.22
N ILE A 506 23.38 -0.11 -18.01
CA ILE A 506 22.12 -0.33 -17.28
C ILE A 506 21.14 -1.11 -18.14
N ILE A 507 21.05 -0.79 -19.43
CA ILE A 507 20.23 -1.54 -20.38
C ILE A 507 20.75 -2.98 -20.46
N ALA A 508 22.07 -3.18 -20.56
CA ALA A 508 22.66 -4.52 -20.58
C ALA A 508 22.32 -5.33 -19.33
N ILE A 509 22.45 -4.73 -18.14
CA ILE A 509 22.06 -5.39 -16.87
C ILE A 509 20.56 -5.72 -16.87
N ALA A 510 19.71 -4.81 -17.36
CA ALA A 510 18.27 -5.00 -17.41
C ALA A 510 17.86 -6.12 -18.39
N GLN A 511 18.57 -6.27 -19.50
CA GLN A 511 18.40 -7.37 -20.45
C GLN A 511 18.84 -8.70 -19.81
N ASP A 512 20.01 -8.74 -19.17
CA ASP A 512 20.54 -9.95 -18.53
C ASP A 512 19.67 -10.44 -17.35
N THR A 513 19.02 -9.53 -16.61
CA THR A 513 18.15 -9.91 -15.50
C THR A 513 16.88 -10.65 -15.94
N LEU A 514 16.41 -10.41 -17.16
CA LEU A 514 15.21 -11.07 -17.69
C LEU A 514 15.48 -12.53 -18.10
N PHE A 515 16.68 -12.85 -18.60
CA PHE A 515 17.06 -14.21 -19.00
C PHE A 515 17.36 -15.17 -17.85
N SER A 516 17.22 -14.72 -16.60
CA SER A 516 17.51 -15.52 -15.40
C SER A 516 16.27 -16.06 -14.67
N PHE A 517 15.06 -15.84 -15.20
CA PHE A 517 13.79 -16.22 -14.57
C PHE A 517 12.93 -17.17 -15.40
#